data_AF-A0A7X8VJ75-F1
#
_entry.id   AF-A0A7X8VJ75-F1
#
_cell.length_a   1.000
_cell.length_b   1.000
_cell.length_c   1.000
_cell.angle_alpha   90.00
_cell.angle_beta   90.00
_cell.angle_gamma   90.00
#
_symmetry.space_group_name_H-M   'P 1'
#
loop_
_entity.id
_entity.type
_entity.pdbx_description
1 polymer ?
#
loop_
_entity_poly.entity_id
_entity_poly.type
_entity_poly.pdbx_seq_one_letter_code
_entity_poly.pdbx_strand_id
1 'polypeptide(L)'
;HLMVDHVLSMPRGAAVIYPKDSAQILVEGDIFPGARVLEAGAGSGALSMALLRAIGHDGKLISYEIRDDHLEYAVSNVEEYFGERPATWDPRLGDLKEVTVDDLGGPVDRIVLDMLEPWECLETCKDLLIPGGVFMTYVATVPQLMKVMEGLRELQCFTEPRAWESLIRDWKVEGLATRPEHRMNAHTAFLVLARRLADGVTPPRPQRRARR
;
A
#
# COMPACT_ATOMS: atom_id res chain seq x y z
N HIS A 1 10.33 0.48 -21.29
CA HIS A 1 9.51 1.67 -20.99
C HIS A 1 9.79 2.14 -19.57
N LEU A 2 9.64 3.43 -19.25
CA LEU A 2 9.70 3.86 -17.85
C LEU A 2 8.49 3.26 -17.10
N MET A 3 8.67 2.93 -15.83
CA MET A 3 7.60 2.37 -15.01
C MET A 3 6.37 3.27 -14.94
N VAL A 4 6.58 4.59 -14.87
CA VAL A 4 5.49 5.57 -14.88
C VAL A 4 4.67 5.46 -16.17
N ASP A 5 5.32 5.37 -17.32
CA ASP A 5 4.63 5.25 -18.61
C ASP A 5 3.86 3.93 -18.69
N HIS A 6 4.45 2.83 -18.21
CA HIS A 6 3.81 1.52 -18.22
C HIS A 6 2.56 1.50 -17.33
N VAL A 7 2.67 1.92 -16.06
CA VAL A 7 1.54 1.95 -15.11
C VAL A 7 0.39 2.83 -15.64
N LEU A 8 0.71 3.93 -16.30
CA LEU A 8 -0.30 4.85 -16.84
C LEU A 8 -1.00 4.32 -18.11
N SER A 9 -0.40 3.36 -18.82
CA SER A 9 -0.91 2.85 -20.10
C SER A 9 -1.36 1.39 -20.09
N MET A 10 -0.99 0.60 -19.09
CA MET A 10 -1.32 -0.82 -19.01
C MET A 10 -2.85 -1.07 -18.92
N PRO A 11 -3.34 -2.23 -19.40
CA PRO A 11 -4.72 -2.66 -19.19
C PRO A 11 -5.10 -2.71 -17.71
N ARG A 12 -6.37 -2.42 -17.39
CA ARG A 12 -6.86 -2.32 -16.01
C ARG A 12 -8.13 -3.11 -15.78
N GLY A 13 -8.10 -4.05 -14.83
CA GLY A 13 -9.29 -4.63 -14.21
C GLY A 13 -9.82 -3.75 -13.07
N ALA A 14 -8.88 -3.19 -12.30
CA ALA A 14 -9.15 -2.27 -11.19
C ALA A 14 -8.48 -0.90 -11.40
N ALA A 15 -8.97 0.12 -10.69
CA ALA A 15 -8.26 1.38 -10.54
C ALA A 15 -6.85 1.13 -9.98
N VAL A 16 -5.88 1.94 -10.40
CA VAL A 16 -4.46 1.77 -10.03
C VAL A 16 -4.03 2.85 -9.07
N ILE A 17 -3.13 2.50 -8.15
CA ILE A 17 -2.37 3.47 -7.38
C ILE A 17 -1.49 4.26 -8.35
N TYR A 18 -1.62 5.58 -8.31
CA TYR A 18 -0.85 6.46 -9.19
C TYR A 18 0.62 6.49 -8.75
N PRO A 19 1.58 6.69 -9.67
CA PRO A 19 3.01 6.70 -9.35
C PRO A 19 3.40 7.64 -8.20
N LYS A 20 2.71 8.78 -8.06
CA LYS A 20 2.91 9.72 -6.95
C LYS A 20 2.67 9.09 -5.57
N ASP A 21 1.65 8.24 -5.49
CA ASP A 21 1.23 7.60 -4.25
C ASP A 21 2.06 6.34 -4.02
N SER A 22 2.37 5.57 -5.08
CA SER A 22 3.33 4.45 -4.98
C SER A 22 4.68 4.92 -4.43
N ALA A 23 5.17 6.10 -4.85
CA ALA A 23 6.40 6.67 -4.32
C ALA A 23 6.31 6.97 -2.81
N GLN A 24 5.17 7.49 -2.35
CA GLN A 24 4.93 7.70 -0.92
C GLN A 24 4.87 6.35 -0.17
N ILE A 25 4.19 5.34 -0.72
CA ILE A 25 4.11 4.01 -0.12
C ILE A 25 5.50 3.39 0.04
N LEU A 26 6.34 3.46 -0.99
CA LEU A 26 7.70 2.89 -0.94
C LEU A 26 8.56 3.57 0.14
N VAL A 27 8.51 4.90 0.21
CA VAL A 27 9.37 5.67 1.12
C VAL A 27 8.84 5.68 2.54
N GLU A 28 7.58 6.06 2.74
CA GLU A 28 6.96 6.19 4.06
C GLU A 28 6.63 4.81 4.66
N GLY A 29 6.33 3.83 3.82
CA GLY A 29 6.17 2.43 4.23
C GLY A 29 7.50 1.74 4.49
N ASP A 30 8.63 2.41 4.26
CA ASP A 30 9.98 1.88 4.47
C ASP A 30 10.14 0.50 3.80
N ILE A 31 9.85 0.43 2.50
CA ILE A 31 10.04 -0.78 1.70
C ILE A 31 11.53 -0.89 1.35
N PHE A 32 12.18 -1.95 1.80
CA PHE A 32 13.63 -2.13 1.68
C PHE A 32 14.00 -3.43 0.93
N PRO A 33 15.20 -3.51 0.34
CA PRO A 33 15.70 -4.75 -0.27
C PRO A 33 15.74 -5.91 0.73
N GLY A 34 15.15 -7.05 0.39
CA GLY A 34 15.02 -8.21 1.28
C GLY A 34 13.75 -8.23 2.12
N ALA A 35 12.92 -7.19 2.07
CA ALA A 35 11.67 -7.16 2.84
C ALA A 35 10.69 -8.26 2.40
N ARG A 36 9.98 -8.83 3.38
CA ARG A 36 8.75 -9.61 3.19
C ARG A 36 7.57 -8.67 3.27
N VAL A 37 6.96 -8.40 2.13
CA VAL A 37 5.83 -7.49 1.99
C VAL A 37 4.58 -8.28 1.65
N LEU A 38 3.49 -8.00 2.34
CA LEU A 38 2.15 -8.47 2.01
C LEU A 38 1.36 -7.29 1.45
N GLU A 39 0.77 -7.46 0.27
CA GLU A 39 -0.26 -6.55 -0.23
C GLU A 39 -1.61 -7.26 -0.34
N ALA A 40 -2.71 -6.53 -0.17
CA ALA A 40 -4.02 -7.03 -0.54
C ALA A 40 -4.86 -5.97 -1.24
N GLY A 41 -5.51 -6.45 -2.30
CA GLY A 41 -5.88 -5.65 -3.45
C GLY A 41 -4.74 -5.61 -4.47
N ALA A 42 -4.38 -6.77 -5.06
CA ALA A 42 -3.39 -6.81 -6.14
C ALA A 42 -3.86 -5.98 -7.35
N GLY A 43 -5.18 -5.93 -7.58
CA GLY A 43 -5.81 -5.06 -8.57
C GLY A 43 -5.26 -5.30 -9.97
N SER A 44 -4.71 -4.26 -10.60
CA SER A 44 -4.08 -4.38 -11.93
C SER A 44 -2.55 -4.56 -11.87
N GLY A 45 -1.97 -4.81 -10.70
CA GLY A 45 -0.53 -5.08 -10.52
C GLY A 45 0.39 -3.84 -10.45
N ALA A 46 -0.16 -2.62 -10.47
CA ALA A 46 0.62 -1.37 -10.50
C ALA A 46 1.54 -1.22 -9.27
N LEU A 47 0.97 -1.41 -8.08
CA LEU A 47 1.73 -1.36 -6.83
C LEU A 47 2.67 -2.56 -6.73
N SER A 48 2.22 -3.75 -7.12
CA SER A 48 3.02 -4.97 -7.11
C SER A 48 4.33 -4.79 -7.87
N MET A 49 4.31 -4.20 -9.07
CA MET A 49 5.52 -3.89 -9.82
C MET A 49 6.48 -2.99 -9.04
N ALA A 50 5.96 -1.94 -8.39
CA ALA A 50 6.77 -1.00 -7.62
C ALA A 50 7.41 -1.66 -6.40
N LEU A 51 6.65 -2.49 -5.68
CA LEU A 51 7.14 -3.27 -4.55
C LEU A 51 8.20 -4.29 -4.98
N LEU A 52 7.95 -5.06 -6.04
CA LEU A 52 8.89 -6.06 -6.56
C LEU A 52 10.25 -5.45 -6.92
N ARG A 53 10.25 -4.25 -7.51
CA ARG A 53 11.50 -3.53 -7.78
C ARG A 53 12.21 -3.09 -6.50
N ALA A 54 11.47 -2.66 -5.48
CA ALA A 54 12.03 -2.14 -4.23
C ALA A 54 12.60 -3.24 -3.33
N ILE A 55 11.92 -4.38 -3.22
CA ILE A 55 12.35 -5.49 -2.37
C ILE A 55 13.50 -6.30 -2.98
N GLY A 56 13.71 -6.21 -4.30
CA GLY A 56 14.82 -6.89 -4.98
C GLY A 56 14.70 -8.42 -5.00
N HIS A 57 15.83 -9.09 -5.26
CA HIS A 57 15.89 -10.54 -5.47
C HIS A 57 15.86 -11.36 -4.17
N ASP A 58 16.26 -10.76 -3.05
CA ASP A 58 16.23 -11.40 -1.73
C ASP A 58 14.91 -11.16 -0.98
N GLY A 59 14.01 -10.35 -1.55
CA GLY A 59 12.72 -10.03 -0.95
C GLY A 59 11.63 -11.03 -1.29
N LYS A 60 10.45 -10.82 -0.69
CA LYS A 60 9.23 -11.56 -1.04
C LYS A 60 8.04 -10.63 -1.06
N LEU A 61 7.28 -10.61 -2.17
CA LEU A 61 5.97 -9.99 -2.24
C LEU A 61 4.91 -11.09 -2.26
N ILE A 62 4.00 -11.05 -1.29
CA ILE A 62 2.81 -11.90 -1.24
C ILE A 62 1.62 -10.99 -1.55
N SER A 63 0.87 -11.29 -2.61
CA SER A 63 -0.24 -10.45 -3.08
C SER A 63 -1.54 -11.21 -3.00
N TYR A 64 -2.48 -10.76 -2.17
CA TYR A 64 -3.84 -11.31 -2.12
C TYR A 64 -4.81 -10.49 -2.96
N GLU A 65 -5.65 -11.19 -3.71
CA GLU A 65 -6.76 -10.62 -4.46
C GLU A 65 -7.98 -11.53 -4.30
N ILE A 66 -9.17 -10.95 -4.10
CA ILE A 66 -10.42 -11.70 -3.90
C ILE A 66 -11.13 -11.99 -5.22
N ARG A 67 -10.79 -11.24 -6.26
CA ARG A 67 -11.39 -11.31 -7.58
C ARG A 67 -10.45 -11.97 -8.58
N ASP A 68 -10.85 -13.13 -9.08
CA ASP A 68 -10.07 -13.92 -10.04
C ASP A 68 -9.71 -13.12 -11.30
N ASP A 69 -10.68 -12.37 -11.85
CA ASP A 69 -10.47 -11.52 -13.02
C ASP A 69 -9.43 -10.42 -12.78
N HIS A 70 -9.41 -9.83 -11.59
CA HIS A 70 -8.37 -8.85 -11.21
C HIS A 70 -7.00 -9.51 -11.05
N LEU A 71 -6.95 -10.69 -10.43
CA LEU A 71 -5.70 -11.41 -10.24
C LEU A 71 -5.05 -11.77 -11.58
N GLU A 72 -5.84 -12.18 -12.57
CA GLU A 72 -5.37 -12.41 -13.94
C GLU A 72 -4.75 -11.15 -14.55
N TYR A 73 -5.39 -9.98 -14.39
CA TYR A 73 -4.81 -8.71 -14.85
C TYR A 73 -3.50 -8.38 -14.15
N ALA A 74 -3.43 -8.53 -12.83
CA ALA A 74 -2.21 -8.29 -12.07
C ALA A 74 -1.07 -9.18 -12.58
N VAL A 75 -1.33 -10.49 -12.74
CA VAL A 75 -0.36 -11.47 -13.24
C VAL A 75 0.13 -11.09 -14.63
N SER A 76 -0.79 -10.86 -15.56
CA SER A 76 -0.45 -10.52 -16.95
C SER A 76 0.38 -9.24 -17.03
N ASN A 77 -0.03 -8.19 -16.33
CA ASN A 77 0.68 -6.90 -16.38
C ASN A 77 2.07 -6.99 -15.75
N VAL A 78 2.21 -7.67 -14.61
CA VAL A 78 3.51 -7.84 -13.94
C VAL A 78 4.45 -8.67 -14.81
N GLU A 79 3.98 -9.79 -15.37
CA GLU A 79 4.79 -10.61 -16.28
C GLU A 79 5.21 -9.85 -17.54
N GLU A 80 4.31 -9.07 -18.14
CA GLU A 80 4.64 -8.22 -19.30
C GLU A 80 5.72 -7.19 -18.95
N TYR A 81 5.61 -6.54 -17.79
CA TYR A 81 6.57 -5.52 -17.37
C TYR A 81 7.97 -6.08 -17.10
N PHE A 82 8.06 -7.24 -16.44
CA PHE A 82 9.34 -7.88 -16.10
C PHE A 82 9.88 -8.81 -17.20
N GLY A 83 9.04 -9.18 -18.18
CA GLY A 83 9.35 -10.18 -19.21
C GLY A 83 9.18 -11.63 -18.75
N GLU A 84 8.97 -11.84 -17.45
CA GLU A 84 8.68 -13.11 -16.80
C GLU A 84 8.00 -12.86 -15.45
N ARG A 85 7.51 -13.91 -14.80
CA ARG A 85 7.01 -13.80 -13.42
C ARG A 85 8.21 -13.73 -12.46
N PRO A 86 8.37 -12.65 -11.68
CA PRO A 86 9.45 -12.59 -10.70
C PRO A 86 9.34 -13.72 -9.67
N ALA A 87 10.42 -14.45 -9.42
CA ALA A 87 10.44 -15.56 -8.44
C ALA A 87 10.15 -15.09 -7.00
N THR A 88 10.39 -13.80 -6.72
CA THR A 88 10.09 -13.15 -5.44
C THR A 88 8.61 -12.79 -5.28
N TRP A 89 7.77 -13.00 -6.30
CA TRP A 89 6.34 -12.73 -6.24
C TRP A 89 5.52 -14.00 -5.98
N ASP A 90 4.47 -13.86 -5.17
CA ASP A 90 3.50 -14.91 -4.83
C ASP A 90 2.08 -14.34 -4.87
N PRO A 91 1.46 -14.27 -6.07
CA PRO A 91 0.08 -13.86 -6.23
C PRO A 91 -0.89 -14.99 -5.83
N ARG A 92 -1.88 -14.67 -5.00
CA ARG A 92 -2.83 -15.62 -4.41
C ARG A 92 -4.26 -15.11 -4.55
N LEU A 93 -5.15 -16.01 -5.00
CA LEU A 93 -6.60 -15.79 -4.96
C LEU A 93 -7.12 -16.14 -3.56
N GLY A 94 -7.71 -15.18 -2.84
CA GLY A 94 -8.27 -15.41 -1.52
C GLY A 94 -8.57 -14.14 -0.73
N ASP A 95 -9.39 -14.28 0.32
CA ASP A 95 -9.70 -13.21 1.25
C ASP A 95 -8.60 -13.08 2.32
N LEU A 96 -7.97 -11.90 2.37
CA LEU A 96 -6.93 -11.61 3.36
C LEU A 96 -7.41 -11.86 4.80
N LYS A 97 -8.69 -11.64 5.10
CA LYS A 97 -9.22 -11.79 6.48
C LYS A 97 -9.05 -13.20 7.04
N GLU A 98 -8.97 -14.21 6.17
CA GLU A 98 -8.87 -15.61 6.54
C GLU A 98 -7.42 -16.11 6.66
N VAL A 99 -6.44 -15.25 6.35
CA VAL A 99 -5.03 -15.62 6.26
C VAL A 99 -4.36 -15.66 7.64
N THR A 100 -3.59 -16.70 7.89
CA THR A 100 -2.79 -16.87 9.10
C THR A 100 -1.29 -16.74 8.83
N VAL A 101 -0.49 -16.59 9.89
CA VAL A 101 0.98 -16.54 9.80
C VAL A 101 1.55 -17.81 9.17
N ASP A 102 0.94 -18.96 9.43
CA ASP A 102 1.37 -20.25 8.90
C ASP A 102 1.16 -20.34 7.38
N ASP A 103 0.06 -19.77 6.87
CA ASP A 103 -0.20 -19.68 5.41
C ASP A 103 0.87 -18.86 4.68
N LEU A 104 1.52 -17.92 5.38
CA LEU A 104 2.61 -17.10 4.85
C LEU A 104 4.00 -17.73 5.05
N GLY A 105 4.09 -18.82 5.81
CA GLY A 105 5.35 -19.41 6.24
C GLY A 105 6.14 -18.50 7.20
N GLY A 106 5.44 -17.70 8.00
CA GLY A 106 6.02 -16.74 8.94
C GLY A 106 5.56 -15.31 8.70
N PRO A 107 5.79 -14.41 9.68
CA PRO A 107 5.29 -13.04 9.65
C PRO A 107 5.95 -12.20 8.54
N VAL A 108 5.38 -11.03 8.30
CA VAL A 108 5.82 -10.07 7.28
C VAL A 108 6.34 -8.78 7.90
N ASP A 109 7.25 -8.12 7.19
CA ASP A 109 7.83 -6.83 7.60
C ASP A 109 6.84 -5.68 7.39
N ARG A 110 6.08 -5.76 6.29
CA ARG A 110 5.24 -4.68 5.77
C ARG A 110 3.91 -5.24 5.28
N ILE A 111 2.83 -4.52 5.56
CA ILE A 111 1.51 -4.75 4.98
C ILE A 111 1.05 -3.48 4.28
N VAL A 112 0.59 -3.60 3.03
CA VAL A 112 -0.02 -2.51 2.26
C VAL A 112 -1.41 -2.94 1.75
N LEU A 113 -2.47 -2.26 2.19
CA LEU A 113 -3.84 -2.57 1.78
C LEU A 113 -4.42 -1.50 0.85
N ASP A 114 -4.87 -1.91 -0.34
CA ASP A 114 -5.63 -1.10 -1.30
C ASP A 114 -6.95 -1.80 -1.65
N MET A 115 -7.92 -1.66 -0.75
CA MET A 115 -9.20 -2.35 -0.86
C MET A 115 -10.34 -1.50 -0.29
N LEU A 116 -11.59 -1.93 -0.50
CA LEU A 116 -12.77 -1.17 -0.09
C LEU A 116 -12.91 -1.07 1.44
N GLU A 117 -12.58 -2.15 2.15
CA GLU A 117 -12.85 -2.30 3.59
C GLU A 117 -11.61 -2.77 4.38
N PRO A 118 -10.49 -2.03 4.34
CA PRO A 118 -9.25 -2.44 5.02
C PRO A 118 -9.37 -2.49 6.55
N TRP A 119 -10.37 -1.82 7.14
CA TRP A 119 -10.62 -1.86 8.58
C TRP A 119 -11.08 -3.25 9.07
N GLU A 120 -11.66 -4.07 8.19
CA GLU A 120 -12.06 -5.45 8.54
C GLU A 120 -10.86 -6.40 8.66
N CYS A 121 -9.70 -5.99 8.15
CA CYS A 121 -8.48 -6.80 8.13
C CYS A 121 -7.49 -6.44 9.26
N LEU A 122 -7.81 -5.49 10.14
CA LEU A 122 -6.81 -4.93 11.07
C LEU A 122 -6.30 -5.93 12.11
N GLU A 123 -7.17 -6.80 12.64
CA GLU A 123 -6.75 -7.88 13.56
C GLU A 123 -5.84 -8.89 12.82
N THR A 124 -6.22 -9.29 11.61
CA THR A 124 -5.38 -10.15 10.77
C THR A 124 -4.03 -9.48 10.50
N CYS A 125 -4.01 -8.20 10.15
CA CYS A 125 -2.77 -7.46 9.89
C CYS A 125 -1.86 -7.39 11.11
N LYS A 126 -2.45 -7.17 12.29
CA LYS A 126 -1.72 -7.23 13.56
C LYS A 126 -1.07 -8.58 13.70
N ASP A 127 -1.79 -9.69 13.52
CA ASP A 127 -1.23 -11.03 13.74
C ASP A 127 -0.13 -11.39 12.72
N LEU A 128 -0.28 -10.94 11.47
CA LEU A 128 0.67 -11.21 10.38
C LEU A 128 1.96 -10.38 10.42
N LEU A 129 1.94 -9.18 11.00
CA LEU A 129 3.11 -8.28 11.04
C LEU A 129 4.14 -8.70 12.09
N ILE A 130 5.44 -8.52 11.87
CA ILE A 130 6.41 -8.58 12.97
C ILE A 130 6.19 -7.44 13.98
N PRO A 131 6.59 -7.58 15.26
CA PRO A 131 6.77 -6.44 16.15
C PRO A 131 7.65 -5.35 15.52
N GLY A 132 7.16 -4.11 15.48
CA GLY A 132 7.82 -3.00 14.79
C GLY A 132 7.52 -2.91 13.29
N GLY A 133 6.83 -3.90 12.71
CA GLY A 133 6.41 -3.92 11.32
C GLY A 133 5.44 -2.78 10.98
N VAL A 134 5.38 -2.43 9.71
CA VAL A 134 4.61 -1.26 9.23
C VAL A 134 3.33 -1.73 8.56
N PHE A 135 2.20 -1.20 9.03
CA PHE A 135 0.92 -1.24 8.35
C PHE A 135 0.72 0.05 7.55
N MET A 136 0.33 -0.09 6.29
CA MET A 136 -0.10 1.02 5.45
C MET A 136 -1.40 0.67 4.70
N THR A 137 -2.27 1.66 4.51
CA THR A 137 -3.44 1.49 3.63
C THR A 137 -3.75 2.74 2.81
N TYR A 138 -4.38 2.51 1.66
CA TYR A 138 -4.80 3.48 0.67
C TYR A 138 -6.33 3.53 0.63
N VAL A 139 -6.95 4.65 1.01
CA VAL A 139 -8.42 4.77 1.11
C VAL A 139 -8.95 6.07 0.51
N ALA A 140 -9.97 5.98 -0.34
CA ALA A 140 -10.42 7.09 -1.18
C ALA A 140 -11.39 8.08 -0.51
N THR A 141 -11.96 7.73 0.63
CA THR A 141 -13.01 8.54 1.26
C THR A 141 -12.75 8.82 2.73
N VAL A 142 -13.23 9.96 3.21
CA VAL A 142 -13.13 10.36 4.62
C VAL A 142 -13.75 9.31 5.57
N PRO A 143 -14.92 8.70 5.28
CA PRO A 143 -15.45 7.64 6.13
C PRO A 143 -14.53 6.41 6.23
N GLN A 144 -13.93 5.97 5.12
CA GLN A 144 -12.97 4.86 5.14
C GLN A 144 -11.74 5.23 5.98
N LEU A 145 -11.21 6.45 5.79
CA LEU A 145 -10.12 7.01 6.59
C LEU A 145 -10.46 6.97 8.09
N MET A 146 -11.64 7.46 8.49
CA MET A 146 -12.06 7.47 9.90
C MET A 146 -12.11 6.06 10.48
N LYS A 147 -12.75 5.11 9.78
CA LYS A 147 -12.85 3.71 10.24
C LYS A 147 -11.48 3.07 10.47
N VAL A 148 -10.53 3.26 9.56
CA VAL A 148 -9.16 2.72 9.72
C VAL A 148 -8.47 3.36 10.92
N MET A 149 -8.54 4.69 11.05
CA MET A 149 -7.88 5.43 12.12
C MET A 149 -8.44 5.07 13.49
N GLU A 150 -9.74 4.86 13.61
CA GLU A 150 -10.41 4.43 14.84
C GLU A 150 -10.09 2.97 15.16
N GLY A 151 -10.25 2.06 14.20
CA GLY A 151 -9.93 0.64 14.39
C GLY A 151 -8.48 0.41 14.84
N LEU A 152 -7.50 1.10 14.22
CA LEU A 152 -6.10 1.01 14.65
C LEU A 152 -5.89 1.48 16.10
N ARG A 153 -6.63 2.49 16.56
CA ARG A 153 -6.55 2.98 17.96
C ARG A 153 -7.22 2.02 18.94
N GLU A 154 -8.34 1.42 18.55
CA GLU A 154 -9.09 0.46 19.36
C GLU A 154 -8.28 -0.80 19.65
N LEU A 155 -7.49 -1.26 18.67
CA LEU A 155 -6.63 -2.43 18.83
C LEU A 155 -5.52 -2.28 19.86
N GLN A 156 -5.15 -1.04 20.25
CA GLN A 156 -4.15 -0.74 21.27
C GLN A 156 -2.79 -1.46 21.08
N CYS A 157 -2.49 -1.93 19.87
CA CYS A 157 -1.25 -2.65 19.53
C CYS A 157 -0.52 -2.02 18.34
N PHE A 158 -0.96 -0.83 17.92
CA PHE A 158 -0.28 0.01 16.94
C PHE A 158 0.11 1.36 17.56
N THR A 159 1.10 2.02 16.98
CA THR A 159 1.35 3.44 17.25
C THR A 159 0.17 4.30 16.83
N GLU A 160 0.07 5.53 17.35
CA GLU A 160 -0.92 6.52 16.85
C GLU A 160 -0.85 6.61 15.32
N PRO A 161 -1.95 6.30 14.61
CA PRO A 161 -1.92 6.25 13.15
C PRO A 161 -1.76 7.66 12.60
N ARG A 162 -0.98 7.79 11.52
CA ARG A 162 -0.79 9.03 10.76
C ARG A 162 -1.50 8.91 9.42
N ALA A 163 -2.23 9.95 9.03
CA ALA A 163 -2.86 10.03 7.72
C ALA A 163 -2.43 11.29 6.96
N TRP A 164 -2.29 11.18 5.64
CA TRP A 164 -2.00 12.30 4.74
C TRP A 164 -2.47 12.00 3.32
N GLU A 165 -2.47 13.01 2.47
CA GLU A 165 -2.65 12.88 1.02
C GLU A 165 -1.58 13.70 0.31
N SER A 166 -1.33 13.40 -0.97
CA SER A 166 -0.34 14.09 -1.79
C SER A 166 -1.00 14.77 -3.00
N LEU A 167 -0.59 16.02 -3.26
CA LEU A 167 -1.02 16.76 -4.45
C LEU A 167 0.18 17.00 -5.35
N ILE A 168 0.09 16.56 -6.61
CA ILE A 168 1.03 16.94 -7.68
C ILE A 168 0.32 17.93 -8.59
N ARG A 169 0.94 19.10 -8.78
CA ARG A 169 0.43 20.16 -9.66
C ARG A 169 1.49 20.49 -10.70
N ASP A 170 1.21 20.08 -11.93
CA ASP A 170 2.10 20.34 -13.05
C ASP A 170 2.14 21.82 -13.41
N TRP A 171 3.24 22.21 -14.06
CA TRP A 171 3.46 23.56 -14.54
C TRP A 171 3.59 23.55 -16.05
N LYS A 172 2.87 24.47 -16.68
CA LYS A 172 3.11 24.85 -18.05
C LYS A 172 4.29 25.81 -18.07
N VAL A 173 5.38 25.44 -18.74
CA VAL A 173 6.59 26.27 -18.85
C VAL A 173 6.90 26.53 -20.33
N GLU A 174 6.21 27.52 -20.90
CA GLU A 174 6.36 27.94 -22.31
C GLU A 174 6.66 29.45 -22.38
N GLY A 175 7.95 29.81 -22.39
CA GLY A 175 8.39 31.21 -22.43
C GLY A 175 7.76 32.05 -21.30
N LEU A 176 7.11 33.16 -21.66
CA LEU A 176 6.41 34.03 -20.70
C LEU A 176 5.11 33.41 -20.16
N ALA A 177 4.59 32.34 -20.77
CA ALA A 177 3.42 31.61 -20.29
C ALA A 177 3.81 30.54 -19.26
N THR A 178 4.60 30.93 -18.25
CA THR A 178 4.99 30.08 -17.13
C THR A 178 3.97 30.17 -16.02
N ARG A 179 3.19 29.11 -15.81
CA ARG A 179 2.13 29.05 -14.79
C ARG A 179 1.79 27.61 -14.42
N PRO A 180 1.16 27.36 -13.26
CA PRO A 180 0.59 26.05 -12.99
C PRO A 180 -0.46 25.65 -14.03
N GLU A 181 -0.64 24.34 -14.21
CA GLU A 181 -1.72 23.81 -15.02
C GLU A 181 -3.08 24.16 -14.43
N HIS A 182 -4.07 24.34 -15.33
CA HIS A 182 -5.43 24.71 -14.94
C HIS A 182 -6.22 23.53 -14.40
N ARG A 183 -5.93 22.32 -14.89
CA ARG A 183 -6.55 21.08 -14.43
C ARG A 183 -5.50 20.27 -13.68
N MET A 184 -5.94 19.65 -12.59
CA MET A 184 -5.12 18.70 -11.84
C MET A 184 -6.03 17.63 -11.23
N ASN A 185 -5.45 16.47 -10.96
CA ASN A 185 -6.10 15.48 -10.10
C ASN A 185 -5.98 15.97 -8.66
N ALA A 186 -7.09 16.50 -8.14
CA ALA A 186 -7.11 17.13 -6.82
C ALA A 186 -7.10 16.12 -5.66
N HIS A 187 -7.54 14.89 -5.91
CA HIS A 187 -7.55 13.80 -4.94
C HIS A 187 -7.39 12.46 -5.64
N THR A 188 -6.74 11.52 -4.98
CA THR A 188 -6.66 10.11 -5.38
C THR A 188 -7.10 9.25 -4.21
N ALA A 189 -6.35 9.30 -3.11
CA ALA A 189 -6.72 8.72 -1.83
C ALA A 189 -5.92 9.33 -0.67
N PHE A 190 -6.32 8.97 0.54
CA PHE A 190 -5.54 9.13 1.75
C PHE A 190 -4.64 7.91 1.94
N LEU A 191 -3.41 8.16 2.39
CA LEU A 191 -2.51 7.16 2.95
C LEU A 191 -2.63 7.19 4.45
N VAL A 192 -2.73 6.01 5.07
CA VAL A 192 -2.68 5.83 6.52
C VAL A 192 -1.53 4.91 6.86
N LEU A 193 -0.73 5.26 7.87
CA LEU A 193 0.38 4.46 8.37
C LEU A 193 0.30 4.28 9.89
N ALA A 194 0.62 3.07 10.35
CA ALA A 194 0.92 2.79 11.75
C ALA A 194 1.98 1.69 11.87
N ARG A 195 2.66 1.60 13.03
CA ARG A 195 3.62 0.53 13.31
C ARG A 195 3.07 -0.41 14.38
N ARG A 196 3.19 -1.73 14.16
CA ARG A 196 2.84 -2.74 15.16
C ARG A 196 3.76 -2.60 16.37
N LEU A 197 3.20 -2.56 17.56
CA LEU A 197 3.94 -2.59 18.82
C LEU A 197 4.31 -4.03 19.17
N ALA A 198 5.35 -4.20 19.99
CA ALA A 198 5.63 -5.51 20.57
C ALA A 198 4.51 -5.95 21.52
N ASP A 199 4.30 -7.26 21.62
CA ASP A 199 3.24 -7.81 22.46
C ASP A 199 3.43 -7.37 23.93
N GLY A 200 2.33 -6.96 24.57
CA GLY A 200 2.35 -6.45 25.94
C GLY A 200 2.80 -4.99 26.10
N VAL A 201 3.17 -4.30 25.01
CA VAL A 201 3.51 -2.87 25.05
C VAL A 201 2.26 -2.02 24.85
N THR A 202 1.96 -1.17 25.83
CA THR A 202 0.89 -0.17 25.69
C THR A 202 1.34 1.01 24.82
N PRO A 203 0.51 1.47 23.87
CA PRO A 203 0.80 2.65 23.08
C PRO A 203 1.03 3.88 23.98
N PRO A 204 2.05 4.70 23.72
CA PRO A 204 2.18 5.96 24.43
C PRO A 204 0.93 6.81 24.17
N ARG A 205 0.35 7.38 25.22
CA ARG A 205 -0.81 8.27 25.09
C ARG A 205 -0.46 9.40 24.11
N PRO A 206 -1.30 9.68 23.10
CA PRO A 206 -1.08 10.78 22.19
C PRO A 206 -0.93 12.07 23.00
N GLN A 207 0.28 12.65 23.02
CA GLN A 207 0.44 13.99 23.54
C GLN A 207 -0.28 14.92 22.55
N ARG A 208 -1.48 15.38 22.91
CA ARG A 208 -2.05 16.56 22.25
C ARG A 208 -1.00 17.64 22.35
N ARG A 209 -0.40 18.05 21.22
CA ARG A 209 0.47 19.22 21.18
C ARG A 209 -0.29 20.33 21.89
N ALA A 210 0.27 20.85 22.98
CA ALA A 210 -0.31 21.97 23.68
C ALA A 210 -0.57 23.06 22.63
N ARG A 211 -1.83 23.51 22.52
CA ARG A 211 -2.16 24.65 21.68
C ARG A 211 -1.31 25.82 22.19
N ARG A 212 -0.29 26.21 21.42
CA ARG A 212 0.37 27.51 21.59
C ARG A 212 -0.47 28.54 20.86
#